data_AF-A0A914WF52-F1
#
_entry.id   AF-A0A914WF52-F1
#
_cell.length_a   1.000
_cell.length_b   1.000
_cell.length_c   1.000
_cell.angle_alpha   90.00
_cell.angle_beta   90.00
_cell.angle_gamma   90.00
#
_symmetry.space_group_name_H-M   'P 1'
#
loop_
_entity.id
_entity.type
_entity.pdbx_description
1 polymer ?
#
loop_
_entity_poly.entity_id
_entity_poly.type
_entity_poly.pdbx_seq_one_letter_code
_entity_poly.pdbx_strand_id
1 'polypeptide(L)'
;APVLLDAPVEVSGANGGRLLPPMATCAQCRFTFCNYCRKVYHGLEPCSFNKNDRGKLLKEYQNGDAETKRQLEARFGKRKLEALVNDFLADEWMGANSKRCPKCYVNIEKQDGCNKMHCTKCNTLFCWLCMRVLTGPDPYAHFNNPVGTTCFNQLFQGVVMDDDDVDDI
;
A
#
# COMPACT_ATOMS: atom_id res chain seq x y z
N ALA A 1 30.39 0.72 -22.54
CA ALA A 1 30.48 1.76 -21.48
C ALA A 1 30.92 1.07 -20.20
N PRO A 2 31.98 1.53 -19.52
CA PRO A 2 32.69 0.70 -18.56
C PRO A 2 31.96 0.59 -17.22
N VAL A 3 32.29 -0.52 -16.57
CA VAL A 3 31.71 -1.16 -15.40
C VAL A 3 31.93 -0.31 -14.14
N LEU A 4 30.86 0.14 -13.49
CA LEU A 4 30.90 0.71 -12.13
C LEU A 4 30.54 -0.40 -11.13
N LEU A 5 31.47 -1.32 -10.92
CA LEU A 5 31.49 -2.19 -9.76
C LEU A 5 32.53 -1.64 -8.78
N ASP A 6 32.06 -1.38 -7.56
CA ASP A 6 32.84 -1.35 -6.32
C ASP A 6 33.88 -0.23 -6.14
N ALA A 7 33.41 1.02 -6.07
CA ALA A 7 34.16 2.07 -5.38
C ALA A 7 33.79 2.10 -3.88
N PRO A 8 34.76 2.14 -2.96
CA PRO A 8 34.50 2.20 -1.52
C PRO A 8 33.79 3.50 -1.15
N VAL A 9 32.67 3.39 -0.45
CA VAL A 9 31.84 4.52 0.01
C VAL A 9 32.22 4.84 1.45
N GLU A 10 32.78 6.02 1.70
CA GLU A 10 32.96 6.53 3.06
C GLU A 10 31.63 7.11 3.58
N VAL A 11 31.13 6.58 4.71
CA VAL A 11 29.86 6.98 5.32
C VAL A 11 30.15 7.77 6.61
N SER A 12 29.94 9.09 6.58
CA SER A 12 30.04 9.96 7.75
C SER A 12 28.71 10.01 8.52
N GLY A 13 28.78 9.94 9.85
CA GLY A 13 27.67 9.53 10.74
C GLY A 13 26.61 10.57 11.20
N ALA A 14 25.70 9.98 11.97
CA ALA A 14 24.48 10.38 12.72
C ALA A 14 24.23 11.85 13.15
N ASN A 15 22.94 12.26 13.10
CA ASN A 15 22.18 12.73 14.28
C ASN A 15 20.65 12.79 14.02
N GLY A 16 19.88 12.60 15.10
CA GLY A 16 18.41 12.48 15.10
C GLY A 16 17.66 13.78 14.81
N GLY A 17 16.41 13.61 14.34
CA GLY A 17 15.48 14.70 14.01
C GLY A 17 15.52 15.09 12.53
N ARG A 18 14.54 14.60 11.75
CA ARG A 18 14.38 14.82 10.29
C ARG A 18 15.64 14.46 9.47
N LEU A 19 15.77 13.16 9.20
CA LEU A 19 16.86 12.56 8.43
C LEU A 19 16.95 13.16 7.01
N LEU A 20 17.90 14.07 6.79
CA LEU A 20 18.42 14.37 5.45
C LEU A 20 18.89 13.05 4.83
N PRO A 21 18.52 12.72 3.57
CA PRO A 21 18.98 11.48 2.97
C PRO A 21 20.51 11.51 2.83
N PRO A 22 21.23 10.43 3.21
CA PRO A 22 22.68 10.36 3.04
C PRO A 22 23.06 10.62 1.59
N MET A 23 23.78 11.72 1.40
CA MET A 23 24.51 12.02 0.18
C MET A 23 25.78 11.18 0.17
N ALA A 24 26.11 10.64 -1.00
CA ALA A 24 27.39 10.01 -1.28
C ALA A 24 28.13 10.89 -2.29
N THR A 25 29.45 10.96 -2.17
CA THR A 25 30.30 11.70 -3.09
C THR A 25 31.28 10.74 -3.75
N CYS A 26 31.36 10.77 -5.08
CA CYS A 26 32.31 9.94 -5.81
C CYS A 26 33.74 10.41 -5.54
N ALA A 27 34.63 9.52 -5.09
CA ALA A 27 36.02 9.87 -4.80
C ALA A 27 36.82 10.30 -6.06
N GLN A 28 36.42 9.84 -7.25
CA GLN A 28 37.12 10.16 -8.50
C GLN A 28 36.68 11.49 -9.12
N CYS A 29 35.37 11.71 -9.28
CA CYS A 29 34.85 12.88 -9.98
C CYS A 29 34.18 13.91 -9.05
N ARG A 30 34.12 13.65 -7.74
CA ARG A 30 33.46 14.48 -6.72
C ARG A 30 31.98 14.76 -6.95
N PHE A 31 31.34 14.00 -7.83
CA PHE A 31 29.91 14.10 -8.04
C PHE A 31 29.15 13.65 -6.78
N THR A 32 28.25 14.49 -6.29
CA THR A 32 27.39 14.20 -5.15
C THR A 32 26.06 13.63 -5.63
N PHE A 33 25.72 12.44 -5.14
CA PHE A 33 24.54 11.70 -5.54
C PHE A 33 23.79 11.17 -4.31
N CYS A 34 22.53 10.84 -4.52
CA CYS A 34 21.74 10.14 -3.52
C CYS A 34 22.23 8.68 -3.44
N ASN A 35 22.73 8.25 -2.28
CA ASN A 35 23.21 6.87 -2.09
C ASN A 35 22.14 5.81 -2.42
N TYR A 36 20.86 6.19 -2.31
CA TYR A 36 19.74 5.29 -2.57
C TYR A 36 19.45 5.11 -4.06
N CYS A 37 19.05 6.18 -4.76
CA CYS A 37 18.64 6.07 -6.16
C CYS A 37 19.79 6.23 -7.16
N ARG A 38 21.00 6.59 -6.68
CA ARG A 38 22.19 6.89 -7.50
C ARG A 38 21.99 8.01 -8.53
N LYS A 39 20.92 8.80 -8.40
CA LYS A 39 20.70 10.04 -9.16
C LYS A 39 21.32 11.22 -8.41
N VAL A 40 21.35 12.39 -9.07
CA VAL A 40 21.75 13.68 -8.48
C VAL A 40 21.13 13.83 -7.10
N TYR A 41 21.92 14.29 -6.13
CA TYR A 41 21.40 14.57 -4.79
C TYR A 41 20.23 15.55 -4.87
N HIS A 42 19.11 15.16 -4.27
CA HIS A 42 17.82 15.84 -4.39
C HIS A 42 17.34 16.44 -3.06
N GLY A 43 18.24 16.59 -2.07
CA GLY A 43 17.89 17.18 -0.78
C GLY A 43 16.83 16.37 -0.06
N LEU A 44 15.80 17.03 0.46
CA LEU A 44 14.65 16.40 1.12
C LEU A 44 13.64 15.78 0.14
N GLU A 45 13.76 16.04 -1.16
CA GLU A 45 12.81 15.51 -2.14
C GLU A 45 12.86 13.97 -2.16
N PRO A 46 11.74 13.29 -2.43
CA PRO A 46 11.72 11.85 -2.57
C PRO A 46 12.67 11.38 -3.67
N CYS A 47 13.29 10.22 -3.48
CA CYS A 47 14.04 9.59 -4.55
C CYS A 47 13.14 9.33 -5.77
N SER A 48 13.60 9.74 -6.95
CA SER A 48 12.93 9.43 -8.22
C SER A 48 13.19 7.97 -8.62
N PHE A 49 12.69 7.03 -7.83
CA PHE A 49 12.48 5.66 -8.27
C PHE A 49 11.23 5.64 -9.16
N ASN A 50 11.28 5.00 -10.33
CA ASN A 50 10.03 4.67 -10.99
C ASN A 50 9.24 3.73 -10.05
N LYS A 51 7.91 3.85 -9.98
CA LYS A 51 7.05 3.02 -9.11
C LYS A 51 7.34 1.52 -9.26
N ASN A 52 7.63 1.09 -10.50
CA ASN A 52 7.97 -0.29 -10.80
C ASN A 52 9.28 -0.73 -10.14
N ASP A 53 10.31 0.12 -10.14
CA ASP A 53 11.62 -0.19 -9.56
C ASP A 53 11.55 -0.25 -8.04
N ARG A 54 10.73 0.63 -7.44
CA ARG A 54 10.46 0.60 -5.99
C ARG A 54 9.77 -0.70 -5.59
N GLY A 55 8.70 -1.09 -6.29
CA GLY A 55 7.98 -2.34 -5.98
C GLY A 55 8.87 -3.58 -6.12
N LYS A 56 9.71 -3.63 -7.15
CA LYS A 56 10.68 -4.73 -7.35
C LYS A 56 11.69 -4.81 -6.20
N LEU A 57 12.30 -3.70 -5.80
CA LEU A 57 13.25 -3.66 -4.69
C LEU A 57 12.64 -4.18 -3.39
N LEU A 58 11.41 -3.77 -3.08
CA LEU A 58 10.74 -4.17 -1.83
C LEU A 58 10.36 -5.65 -1.85
N LYS A 59 9.90 -6.16 -3.00
CA LYS A 59 9.62 -7.60 -3.18
C LYS A 59 10.88 -8.45 -3.11
N GLU A 60 11.98 -7.97 -3.68
CA GLU A 60 13.30 -8.60 -3.59
C GLU A 60 13.77 -8.65 -2.14
N TYR A 61 13.66 -7.55 -1.40
CA TYR A 61 14.05 -7.54 0.01
C TYR A 61 13.13 -8.42 0.88
N GLN A 62 11.82 -8.41 0.64
CA GLN A 62 10.87 -9.23 1.40
C GLN A 62 11.13 -10.73 1.21
N ASN A 63 11.27 -11.15 -0.06
CA ASN A 63 11.38 -12.56 -0.45
C ASN A 63 12.83 -13.07 -0.54
N GLY A 64 13.81 -12.18 -0.43
CA GLY A 64 15.22 -12.50 -0.52
C GLY A 64 15.73 -13.32 0.66
N ASP A 65 16.78 -14.09 0.39
CA ASP A 65 17.54 -14.82 1.39
C ASP A 65 18.39 -13.88 2.29
N ALA A 66 19.08 -14.47 3.27
CA ALA A 66 19.88 -13.70 4.22
C ALA A 66 20.99 -12.87 3.57
N GLU A 67 21.60 -13.38 2.49
CA GLU A 67 22.69 -12.68 1.80
C GLU A 67 22.16 -11.49 0.98
N THR A 68 21.06 -11.69 0.26
CA THR A 68 20.37 -10.63 -0.49
C THR A 68 19.92 -9.53 0.46
N LYS A 69 19.30 -9.89 1.58
CA LYS A 69 18.91 -8.93 2.63
C LYS A 69 20.13 -8.16 3.15
N ARG A 70 21.23 -8.85 3.46
CA ARG A 70 22.48 -8.21 3.93
C ARG A 70 23.02 -7.19 2.93
N GLN A 71 23.06 -7.53 1.64
CA GLN A 71 23.55 -6.64 0.59
C GLN A 71 22.65 -5.40 0.42
N LEU A 72 21.33 -5.60 0.44
CA LEU A 72 20.37 -4.49 0.35
C LEU A 72 20.42 -3.61 1.61
N GLU A 73 20.54 -4.19 2.81
CA GLU A 73 20.66 -3.46 4.06
C GLU A 73 21.95 -2.64 4.13
N ALA A 74 23.08 -3.18 3.64
CA ALA A 74 24.33 -2.44 3.54
C ALA A 74 24.19 -1.23 2.61
N ARG A 75 23.38 -1.34 1.55
CA ARG A 75 23.18 -0.29 0.56
C ARG A 75 22.15 0.76 0.97
N PHE A 76 21.02 0.35 1.53
CA PHE A 76 19.85 1.21 1.77
C PHE A 76 19.57 1.48 3.26
N GLY A 77 20.21 0.72 4.15
CA GLY A 77 19.97 0.75 5.59
C GLY A 77 18.75 -0.08 5.99
N LYS A 78 18.96 -1.02 6.92
CA LYS A 78 17.94 -1.95 7.42
C LYS A 78 16.63 -1.29 7.84
N ARG A 79 16.70 -0.37 8.81
CA ARG A 79 15.51 0.32 9.36
C ARG A 79 14.66 0.99 8.29
N LYS A 80 15.30 1.51 7.24
CA LYS A 80 14.60 2.18 6.14
C LYS A 80 13.93 1.16 5.23
N LEU A 81 14.62 0.08 4.85
CA LEU A 81 14.02 -0.99 4.06
C LEU A 81 12.82 -1.61 4.77
N GLU A 82 12.95 -1.91 6.07
CA GLU A 82 11.84 -2.41 6.88
C GLU A 82 10.65 -1.45 6.88
N ALA A 83 10.88 -0.14 7.06
CA ALA A 83 9.81 0.86 6.98
C ALA A 83 9.15 0.90 5.59
N LEU A 84 9.95 0.88 4.52
CA LEU A 84 9.42 0.91 3.14
C LEU A 84 8.61 -0.35 2.80
N VAL A 85 9.03 -1.52 3.30
CA VAL A 85 8.30 -2.78 3.15
C VAL A 85 6.98 -2.70 3.91
N ASN A 86 7.01 -2.26 5.17
CA ASN A 86 5.79 -2.12 5.97
C ASN A 86 4.79 -1.19 5.30
N ASP A 87 5.24 -0.03 4.79
CA ASP A 87 4.38 0.89 4.03
C ASP A 87 3.79 0.23 2.78
N PHE A 88 4.62 -0.51 2.03
CA PHE A 88 4.18 -1.21 0.82
C PHE A 88 3.16 -2.31 1.10
N LEU A 89 3.37 -3.09 2.15
CA LEU A 89 2.44 -4.14 2.58
C LEU A 89 1.14 -3.54 3.11
N ALA A 90 1.21 -2.43 3.84
CA ALA A 90 0.01 -1.71 4.28
C ALA A 90 -0.80 -1.22 3.08
N ASP A 91 -0.15 -0.67 2.04
CA ASP A 91 -0.81 -0.23 0.81
C ASP A 91 -1.45 -1.41 0.04
N GLU A 92 -0.74 -2.53 -0.13
CA GLU A 92 -1.28 -3.74 -0.77
C GLU A 92 -2.47 -4.30 0.02
N TRP A 93 -2.35 -4.37 1.35
CA TRP A 93 -3.42 -4.86 2.21
C TRP A 93 -4.66 -3.95 2.14
N MET A 94 -4.48 -2.62 2.22
CA MET A 94 -5.57 -1.67 2.06
C MET A 94 -6.25 -1.81 0.69
N GLY A 95 -5.49 -2.02 -0.38
CA GLY A 95 -6.02 -2.21 -1.72
C GLY A 95 -6.82 -3.51 -1.89
N ALA A 96 -6.44 -4.58 -1.19
CA ALA A 96 -7.10 -5.88 -1.28
C ALA A 96 -8.32 -6.02 -0.36
N ASN A 97 -8.27 -5.43 0.84
CA ASN A 97 -9.25 -5.69 1.91
C ASN A 97 -10.20 -4.52 2.17
N SER A 98 -10.02 -3.39 1.50
CA SER A 98 -10.88 -2.23 1.67
C SER A 98 -11.38 -1.67 0.34
N LYS A 99 -12.53 -0.98 0.39
CA LYS A 99 -13.04 -0.17 -0.71
C LYS A 99 -13.29 1.25 -0.24
N ARG A 100 -13.13 2.21 -1.15
CA ARG A 100 -13.35 3.62 -0.84
C ARG A 100 -14.83 3.96 -0.85
N CYS A 101 -15.29 4.69 0.17
CA CYS A 101 -16.63 5.27 0.17
C CYS A 101 -16.84 6.11 -1.12
N PRO A 102 -17.94 5.91 -1.88
CA PRO A 102 -18.17 6.63 -3.13
C PRO A 102 -18.44 8.14 -2.94
N LYS A 103 -18.69 8.59 -1.70
CA LYS A 103 -18.92 10.01 -1.39
C LYS A 103 -17.70 10.70 -0.79
N CYS A 104 -17.11 10.13 0.26
CA CYS A 104 -16.03 10.80 1.02
C CYS A 104 -14.66 10.13 0.89
N TYR A 105 -14.55 9.05 0.11
CA TYR A 105 -13.32 8.34 -0.24
C TYR A 105 -12.50 7.76 0.93
N VAL A 106 -13.05 7.71 2.14
CA VAL A 106 -12.43 6.96 3.24
C VAL A 106 -12.42 5.48 2.89
N ASN A 107 -11.33 4.78 3.22
CA ASN A 107 -11.25 3.33 3.09
C ASN A 107 -12.19 2.68 4.11
N ILE A 108 -12.99 1.72 3.65
CA ILE A 108 -13.93 0.95 4.45
C ILE A 108 -13.62 -0.52 4.23
N GLU A 109 -13.39 -1.25 5.31
CA GLU A 109 -13.30 -2.71 5.32
C GLU A 109 -14.70 -3.30 5.53
N LYS A 110 -15.00 -4.42 4.86
CA LYS A 110 -16.22 -5.17 5.10
C LYS A 110 -15.91 -6.28 6.10
N GLN A 111 -16.37 -6.11 7.34
CA GLN A 111 -16.16 -7.11 8.40
C GLN A 111 -17.14 -8.28 8.26
N ASP A 112 -18.43 -8.00 8.13
CA ASP A 112 -19.44 -9.03 7.87
C ASP A 112 -20.78 -8.42 7.38
N GLY A 113 -21.74 -9.28 7.04
CA GLY A 113 -23.12 -8.91 6.73
C GLY A 113 -23.35 -8.55 5.26
N CYS A 114 -24.49 -7.93 4.99
CA CYS A 114 -24.98 -7.72 3.63
C CYS A 114 -24.18 -6.68 2.82
N ASN A 115 -24.38 -6.68 1.50
CA ASN A 115 -23.76 -5.76 0.56
C ASN A 115 -24.31 -4.32 0.62
N LYS A 116 -25.29 -4.02 1.49
CA LYS A 116 -25.77 -2.66 1.78
C LYS A 116 -24.94 -2.03 2.91
N MET A 117 -23.84 -1.39 2.54
CA MET A 117 -22.88 -0.79 3.46
C MET A 117 -23.30 0.60 3.95
N HIS A 118 -22.81 0.99 5.12
CA HIS A 118 -22.96 2.32 5.70
C HIS A 118 -21.57 2.91 5.99
N CYS A 119 -21.27 4.08 5.43
CA CYS A 119 -20.05 4.79 5.75
C CYS A 119 -20.17 5.49 7.10
N THR A 120 -19.41 5.04 8.09
CA THR A 120 -19.39 5.61 9.45
C THR A 120 -18.89 7.06 9.52
N LYS A 121 -18.12 7.52 8.52
CA LYS A 121 -17.62 8.90 8.45
C LYS A 121 -18.64 9.91 7.92
N CYS A 122 -19.37 9.56 6.86
CA CYS A 122 -20.25 10.51 6.14
C CYS A 122 -21.71 10.07 6.04
N ASN A 123 -22.06 8.99 6.74
CA ASN A 123 -23.38 8.38 6.82
C ASN A 123 -24.02 7.98 5.49
N THR A 124 -23.21 7.84 4.44
CA THR A 124 -23.72 7.45 3.13
C THR A 124 -23.95 5.95 3.07
N LEU A 125 -25.14 5.54 2.65
CA LEU A 125 -25.46 4.16 2.30
C LEU A 125 -25.00 3.88 0.87
N PHE A 126 -24.35 2.74 0.65
CA PHE A 126 -23.86 2.36 -0.68
C PHE A 126 -23.82 0.84 -0.85
N CYS A 127 -23.81 0.38 -2.10
CA CYS A 127 -23.65 -1.04 -2.41
C CYS A 127 -22.16 -1.42 -2.46
N TRP A 128 -21.75 -2.46 -1.74
CA TRP A 128 -20.37 -2.97 -1.74
C TRP A 128 -19.93 -3.54 -3.08
N LEU A 129 -20.87 -4.10 -3.85
CA LEU A 129 -20.57 -4.77 -5.12
C LEU A 129 -20.27 -3.75 -6.22
N CYS A 130 -21.18 -2.80 -6.45
CA CYS A 130 -21.08 -1.83 -7.53
C CYS A 130 -20.61 -0.43 -7.09
N MET A 131 -20.40 -0.20 -5.79
CA MET A 131 -19.99 1.08 -5.20
C MET A 131 -20.95 2.26 -5.46
N ARG A 132 -22.20 1.99 -5.88
CA ARG A 132 -23.21 3.02 -6.08
C ARG A 132 -23.78 3.51 -4.75
N VAL A 133 -23.97 4.82 -4.64
CA VAL A 133 -24.72 5.43 -3.53
C VAL A 133 -26.19 4.98 -3.59
N LEU A 134 -26.70 4.48 -2.46
CA LEU A 134 -28.09 4.08 -2.32
C LEU A 134 -28.89 5.30 -1.86
N THR A 135 -29.84 5.72 -2.68
CA THR A 135 -30.66 6.91 -2.46
C THR A 135 -32.13 6.53 -2.40
N GLY A 136 -32.94 7.33 -1.71
CA GLY A 136 -34.37 7.09 -1.54
C GLY A 136 -34.74 6.49 -0.18
N PRO A 137 -36.06 6.29 0.05
CA PRO A 137 -36.58 5.82 1.34
C PRO A 137 -36.28 4.34 1.60
N ASP A 138 -36.13 3.53 0.55
CA ASP A 138 -35.76 2.12 0.64
C ASP A 138 -34.41 1.85 -0.04
N PRO A 139 -33.31 1.78 0.74
CA PRO A 139 -31.99 1.42 0.23
C PRO A 139 -31.89 -0.01 -0.31
N TYR A 140 -32.81 -0.92 0.06
CA TYR A 140 -32.80 -2.32 -0.37
C TYR A 140 -33.39 -2.53 -1.76
N ALA A 141 -34.14 -1.55 -2.29
CA ALA A 141 -34.68 -1.57 -3.65
C ALA A 141 -33.60 -1.86 -4.71
N HIS A 142 -32.35 -1.46 -4.46
CA HIS A 142 -31.20 -1.76 -5.33
C HIS A 142 -30.91 -3.26 -5.53
N PHE A 143 -31.27 -4.09 -4.54
CA PHE A 143 -31.08 -5.54 -4.58
C PHE A 143 -32.37 -6.29 -4.96
N ASN A 144 -33.53 -5.65 -4.84
CA ASN A 144 -34.84 -6.25 -5.08
C ASN A 144 -35.45 -5.89 -6.44
N ASN A 145 -34.82 -5.01 -7.22
CA ASN A 145 -35.29 -4.61 -8.54
C ASN A 145 -34.21 -4.91 -9.61
N PRO A 146 -34.51 -5.68 -10.66
CA PRO A 146 -33.54 -6.00 -11.72
C PRO A 146 -33.23 -4.81 -12.66
N VAL A 147 -34.02 -3.75 -12.62
CA VAL A 147 -33.87 -2.62 -13.54
C VAL A 147 -32.67 -1.75 -13.16
N GLY A 148 -31.73 -1.58 -14.09
CA GLY A 148 -30.62 -0.62 -13.98
C GLY A 148 -29.52 -1.00 -12.97
N THR A 149 -29.45 -2.27 -12.57
CA THR A 149 -28.46 -2.80 -11.61
C THR A 149 -28.06 -4.23 -11.95
N THR A 150 -26.80 -4.56 -11.71
CA THR A 150 -26.31 -5.95 -11.77
C THR A 150 -26.38 -6.67 -10.42
N CYS A 151 -26.84 -5.98 -9.38
CA CYS A 151 -26.83 -6.46 -7.99
C CYS A 151 -28.18 -7.07 -7.54
N PHE A 152 -29.08 -7.35 -8.49
CA PHE A 152 -30.36 -7.98 -8.19
C PHE A 152 -30.16 -9.36 -7.55
N ASN A 153 -30.84 -9.63 -6.44
CA ASN A 153 -30.70 -10.82 -5.60
C ASN A 153 -29.27 -11.08 -5.06
N GLN A 154 -28.41 -10.06 -4.99
CA GLN A 154 -27.04 -10.19 -4.50
C GLN A 154 -26.82 -9.51 -3.13
N LEU A 155 -27.87 -9.30 -2.33
CA LEU A 155 -27.75 -8.64 -1.02
C LEU A 155 -26.79 -9.40 -0.08
N PHE A 156 -26.82 -10.73 -0.09
CA PHE A 156 -25.97 -11.59 0.75
C PHE A 156 -24.92 -12.38 -0.03
N GLN A 157 -24.66 -12.02 -1.29
CA GLN A 157 -23.62 -12.70 -2.08
C GLN A 157 -22.25 -12.52 -1.41
N GLY A 158 -21.56 -13.63 -1.18
CA GLY A 158 -20.22 -13.66 -0.59
C GLY A 158 -20.19 -13.39 0.92
N VAL A 159 -21.34 -13.48 1.60
CA VAL A 159 -21.40 -13.56 3.06
C VAL A 159 -21.19 -15.01 3.44
N VAL A 160 -20.16 -15.27 4.26
CA VAL A 160 -19.97 -16.57 4.89
C VAL A 160 -21.01 -16.64 6.00
N MET A 161 -21.88 -17.64 5.96
CA MET A 161 -22.75 -17.95 7.09
C MET A 161 -21.94 -18.92 7.93
N ASP A 162 -21.57 -18.54 9.15
CA ASP A 162 -20.98 -19.49 10.09
C ASP A 162 -22.09 -20.48 10.48
N ASP A 163 -21.91 -21.76 10.12
CA ASP A 163 -22.88 -22.85 10.36
C ASP A 163 -22.88 -23.34 11.83
N ASP A 164 -22.19 -22.64 12.74
CA ASP A 164 -21.91 -23.10 14.11
C ASP A 164 -22.97 -22.70 15.17
N ASP A 165 -24.05 -21.99 14.80
CA ASP A 165 -25.13 -21.58 15.73
C ASP A 165 -26.34 -22.56 15.76
N VAL A 166 -26.17 -23.81 15.35
CA VAL A 166 -27.24 -24.84 15.36
C VAL A 166 -27.02 -25.87 16.46
N ASP A 167 -26.73 -25.46 17.69
CA ASP A 167 -26.77 -26.34 18.86
C ASP A 167 -27.12 -25.51 20.12
N ASP A 168 -28.38 -25.12 20.26
CA ASP A 168 -29.02 -24.85 21.57
C ASP A 168 -30.53 -24.58 21.38
N ILE A 169 -31.33 -25.65 21.29
CA ILE A 169 -32.78 -25.64 21.57
C ILE A 169 -33.25 -26.93 22.22
#